data_AF-A0A225SPM7-F1
#
_entry.id   AF-A0A225SPM7-F1
#
_cell.length_a   1.000
_cell.length_b   1.000
_cell.length_c   1.000
_cell.angle_alpha   90.00
_cell.angle_beta   90.00
_cell.angle_gamma   90.00
#
_symmetry.space_group_name_H-M   'P 1'
#
loop_
_entity.id
_entity.type
_entity.pdbx_description
1 polymer ?
#
loop_
_entity_poly.entity_id
_entity_poly.type
_entity_poly.pdbx_seq_one_letter_code
_entity_poly.pdbx_strand_id
1 'polypeptide(L)'
;MGGKVLAFGEAAAGDFSITLPAGALAPGLYRDLTVMASRSGGAALGQSAVVQGLKLGWYWAAQSSGDILGGNGNDEIALGSTRSSTATFVQTGAGQDKIIVGSYGRTENLAATVSDFTVGVDKVEVFNQTLTQANLSSFVRASAGANPNDTRLVIDLDGAGPGTLTYTLMLQNVVYNNLNTASIFGL
;
A
#
# COMPACT_ATOMS: atom_id res chain seq x y z
N MET A 1 -7.58 4.25 17.15
CA MET A 1 -6.57 3.37 17.76
C MET A 1 -5.31 4.20 18.02
N GLY A 2 -5.03 4.54 19.27
CA GLY A 2 -3.87 5.37 19.66
C GLY A 2 -2.92 4.58 20.54
N GLY A 3 -2.16 3.67 19.93
CA GLY A 3 -1.11 2.95 20.65
C GLY A 3 0.18 3.76 20.62
N LYS A 4 0.67 4.20 21.78
CA LYS A 4 2.05 4.66 21.91
C LYS A 4 2.94 3.43 22.07
N VAL A 5 3.79 3.16 21.07
CA VAL A 5 4.87 2.19 21.23
C VAL A 5 6.02 2.88 21.93
N LEU A 6 6.29 2.46 23.17
CA LEU A 6 7.40 2.94 23.97
C LEU A 6 8.50 1.88 23.91
N ALA A 7 9.54 2.13 23.14
CA ALA A 7 10.77 1.35 23.17
C ALA A 7 11.80 2.10 24.00
N PHE A 8 12.40 1.41 24.99
CA PHE A 8 13.44 1.97 25.85
C PHE A 8 14.75 1.22 25.61
N GLY A 9 15.84 1.97 25.42
CA GLY A 9 17.19 1.43 25.35
C GLY A 9 18.21 2.52 25.65
N GLU A 10 19.23 2.20 26.43
CA GLU A 10 20.41 3.04 26.57
C GLU A 10 21.41 2.64 25.47
N ALA A 11 21.79 3.60 24.63
CA ALA A 11 22.80 3.40 23.59
C ALA A 11 24.06 4.19 23.95
N ALA A 12 25.23 3.60 23.70
CA ALA A 12 26.50 4.33 23.73
C ALA A 12 26.54 5.37 22.60
N ALA A 13 27.49 6.31 22.66
CA ALA A 13 27.68 7.30 21.60
C ALA A 13 28.03 6.60 20.26
N GLY A 14 27.33 6.97 19.18
CA GLY A 14 27.51 6.41 17.85
C GLY A 14 26.18 6.21 17.11
N ASP A 15 26.24 5.53 15.97
CA ASP A 15 25.05 5.13 15.23
C ASP A 15 24.29 4.04 16.01
N PHE A 16 22.98 4.22 16.14
CA PHE A 16 22.10 3.22 16.73
C PHE A 16 20.90 2.97 15.81
N SER A 17 20.34 1.77 15.91
CA SER A 17 19.10 1.40 15.22
C SER A 17 18.01 1.14 16.24
N ILE A 18 16.80 1.64 15.96
CA ILE A 18 15.60 1.34 16.73
C ILE A 18 14.80 0.33 15.92
N THR A 19 14.62 -0.86 16.46
CA THR A 19 13.82 -1.92 15.85
C THR A 19 12.59 -2.16 16.69
N LEU A 20 11.41 -2.17 16.06
CA LEU A 20 10.17 -2.55 16.70
C LEU A 20 9.93 -4.06 16.54
N PRO A 21 9.48 -4.77 17.60
CA PRO A 21 9.06 -6.16 17.47
C PRO A 21 7.93 -6.30 16.44
N ALA A 22 7.91 -7.42 15.72
CA ALA A 22 6.79 -7.76 14.84
C ALA A 22 5.46 -7.74 15.65
N GLY A 23 4.45 -7.05 15.13
CA GLY A 23 3.14 -6.91 15.79
C GLY A 23 3.05 -5.84 16.89
N ALA A 24 4.11 -5.07 17.16
CA ALA A 24 4.08 -3.98 18.16
C ALA A 24 3.15 -2.80 17.76
N LEU A 25 2.88 -2.66 16.46
CA LEU A 25 1.91 -1.71 15.92
C LEU A 25 0.73 -2.49 15.33
N ALA A 26 -0.49 -2.00 15.58
CA ALA A 26 -1.67 -2.50 14.90
C ALA A 26 -1.58 -2.21 13.38
N PRO A 27 -2.26 -2.96 12.51
CA PRO A 27 -2.33 -2.61 11.09
C PRO A 27 -2.90 -1.20 10.89
N GLY A 28 -2.26 -0.37 10.06
CA GLY A 28 -2.76 0.98 9.80
C GLY A 28 -1.76 1.93 9.15
N LEU A 29 -2.27 3.10 8.75
CA LEU A 29 -1.51 4.20 8.21
C LEU A 29 -0.96 5.06 9.36
N TYR A 30 0.36 5.11 9.50
CA TYR A 30 1.04 5.90 10.53
C TYR A 30 1.67 7.13 9.89
N ARG A 31 1.01 8.29 10.00
CA ARG A 31 1.52 9.55 9.42
C ARG A 31 2.41 10.37 10.35
N ASP A 32 2.61 9.94 11.59
CA ASP A 32 3.41 10.66 12.59
C ASP A 32 4.06 9.74 13.62
N LEU A 33 5.17 9.07 13.26
CA LEU A 33 6.02 8.46 14.27
C LEU A 33 6.97 9.50 14.85
N THR A 34 6.90 9.69 16.16
CA THR A 34 7.82 10.57 16.89
C THR A 34 8.84 9.72 17.64
N VAL A 35 10.11 9.94 17.37
CA VAL A 35 11.21 9.38 18.17
C VAL A 35 11.75 10.49 19.06
N MET A 36 11.71 10.27 20.37
CA MET A 36 12.27 11.17 21.37
C MET A 36 13.45 10.47 22.03
N ALA A 37 14.65 11.04 21.87
CA ALA A 37 15.84 10.59 22.55
C ALA A 37 16.22 11.63 23.61
N SER A 38 16.45 11.18 24.84
CA SER A 38 16.85 12.03 25.97
C SER A 38 18.20 11.58 26.51
N ARG A 39 19.08 12.51 26.88
CA ARG A 39 20.35 12.17 27.53
C ARG A 39 20.10 11.69 28.96
N SER A 40 20.51 10.46 29.27
CA SER A 40 20.45 9.88 30.62
C SER A 40 21.68 10.20 31.50
N GLY A 41 22.68 10.95 30.98
CA GLY A 41 23.89 11.33 31.74
C GLY A 41 24.68 12.51 31.14
N GLY A 42 25.59 13.09 31.94
CA GLY A 42 26.48 14.21 31.56
C GLY A 42 25.94 15.61 31.89
N ALA A 43 26.66 16.66 31.49
CA ALA A 43 26.37 18.06 31.86
C ALA A 43 25.05 18.64 31.30
N ALA A 44 24.37 17.93 30.41
CA ALA A 44 23.09 18.32 29.80
C ALA A 44 22.02 17.22 29.98
N LEU A 45 21.90 16.73 31.22
CA LEU A 45 20.87 15.76 31.64
C LEU A 45 19.46 16.26 31.30
N GLY A 46 18.64 15.39 30.71
CA GLY A 46 17.25 15.70 30.37
C GLY A 46 17.06 16.50 29.08
N GLN A 47 18.14 16.87 28.38
CA GLN A 47 18.01 17.45 27.04
C GLN A 47 17.50 16.38 26.07
N SER A 48 16.42 16.70 25.36
CA SER A 48 15.78 15.83 24.39
C SER A 48 15.94 16.36 22.97
N ALA A 49 16.21 15.44 22.04
CA ALA A 49 16.08 15.68 20.62
C ALA A 49 14.84 14.93 20.12
N VAL A 50 14.04 15.60 19.30
CA VAL A 50 12.84 15.02 18.72
C VAL A 50 12.97 15.06 17.21
N VAL A 51 12.83 13.90 16.57
CA VAL A 51 12.64 13.80 15.13
C VAL A 51 11.17 13.51 14.88
N GLN A 52 10.51 14.40 14.14
CA GLN A 52 9.07 14.36 13.82
C GLN A 52 8.87 14.27 12.31
N GLY A 53 7.67 13.89 11.87
CA GLY A 53 7.34 13.83 10.44
C GLY A 53 8.06 12.72 9.67
N LEU A 54 8.57 11.71 10.38
CA LEU A 54 9.13 10.51 9.74
C LEU A 54 7.96 9.74 9.11
N LYS A 55 7.85 9.81 7.78
CA LYS A 55 6.94 8.97 7.00
C LYS A 55 7.46 7.53 7.02
N LEU A 56 7.08 6.77 8.04
CA LEU A 56 7.02 5.33 7.92
C LEU A 56 5.87 5.05 6.96
N GLY A 57 6.15 4.42 5.83
CA GLY A 57 5.10 4.01 4.90
C GLY A 57 4.07 3.06 5.55
N TRP A 58 3.27 2.40 4.72
CA TRP A 58 2.28 1.42 5.14
C TRP A 58 2.91 0.31 5.99
N TYR A 59 2.71 0.36 7.32
CA TYR A 59 3.18 -0.69 8.22
C TYR A 59 2.15 -1.82 8.17
N TRP A 60 2.26 -2.67 7.14
CA TRP A 60 1.42 -3.84 6.85
C TRP A 60 0.12 -3.50 6.09
N ALA A 61 0.18 -3.59 4.75
CA ALA A 61 -0.98 -4.09 4.02
C ALA A 61 -1.37 -5.45 4.63
N ALA A 62 -2.66 -5.73 4.76
CA ALA A 62 -3.11 -6.92 5.46
C ALA A 62 -2.41 -8.19 4.91
N GLN A 63 -1.87 -8.99 5.85
CA GLN A 63 -1.09 -10.19 5.56
C GLN A 63 -1.93 -11.27 4.85
N SER A 64 -3.26 -11.22 5.02
CA SER A 64 -4.24 -12.01 4.30
C SER A 64 -5.60 -11.39 4.59
N SER A 65 -6.10 -10.54 3.69
CA SER A 65 -7.40 -9.88 3.86
C SER A 65 -8.55 -10.80 3.46
N GLY A 66 -9.62 -10.83 4.26
CA GLY A 66 -10.94 -11.19 3.74
C GLY A 66 -11.52 -10.04 2.90
N ASP A 67 -12.84 -10.02 2.73
CA ASP A 67 -13.49 -8.92 2.02
C ASP A 67 -13.21 -7.58 2.71
N ILE A 68 -12.95 -6.55 1.90
CA ILE A 68 -12.64 -5.20 2.34
C ILE A 68 -13.80 -4.30 1.93
N LEU A 69 -14.31 -3.52 2.88
CA LEU A 69 -15.36 -2.55 2.66
C LEU A 69 -14.80 -1.16 3.04
N GLY A 70 -14.67 -0.30 2.04
CA GLY A 70 -14.44 1.12 2.22
C GLY A 70 -15.71 1.83 2.69
N GLY A 71 -15.59 3.13 2.91
CA GLY A 71 -16.62 3.96 3.51
C GLY A 71 -17.10 5.08 2.58
N ASN A 72 -17.61 6.13 3.22
CA ASN A 72 -17.84 7.40 2.54
C ASN A 72 -16.61 8.30 2.76
N GLY A 73 -16.21 9.02 1.72
CA GLY A 73 -15.02 9.86 1.72
C GLY A 73 -13.92 9.26 0.84
N ASN A 74 -12.82 9.98 0.70
CA ASN A 74 -11.71 9.53 -0.13
C ASN A 74 -10.85 8.54 0.68
N ASP A 75 -10.93 7.26 0.36
CA ASP A 75 -10.25 6.20 1.07
C ASP A 75 -8.92 5.81 0.39
N GLU A 76 -7.91 5.49 1.19
CA GLU A 76 -6.66 4.88 0.71
C GLU A 76 -6.61 3.42 1.19
N ILE A 77 -6.75 2.47 0.25
CA ILE A 77 -6.88 1.04 0.51
C ILE A 77 -5.64 0.31 0.00
N ALA A 78 -4.75 -0.09 0.91
CA ALA A 78 -3.57 -0.88 0.58
C ALA A 78 -3.90 -2.37 0.44
N LEU A 79 -3.64 -2.93 -0.74
CA LEU A 79 -3.94 -4.32 -1.07
C LEU A 79 -2.66 -5.16 -1.18
N GLY A 80 -2.46 -6.03 -0.20
CA GLY A 80 -1.41 -7.05 -0.20
C GLY A 80 -1.96 -8.43 -0.56
N SER A 81 -1.55 -9.44 0.21
CA SER A 81 -2.09 -10.79 0.07
C SER A 81 -3.54 -10.85 0.55
N THR A 82 -4.38 -11.55 -0.21
CA THR A 82 -5.79 -11.75 0.12
C THR A 82 -6.05 -13.22 0.42
N ARG A 83 -7.02 -13.49 1.29
CA ARG A 83 -7.32 -14.84 1.83
C ARG A 83 -7.80 -15.80 0.76
N SER A 84 -8.46 -15.29 -0.26
CA SER A 84 -9.06 -16.10 -1.33
C SER A 84 -8.66 -15.62 -2.73
N SER A 85 -7.54 -14.89 -2.85
CA SER A 85 -7.06 -14.37 -4.15
C SER A 85 -8.16 -13.51 -4.81
N THR A 86 -8.44 -13.72 -6.10
CA THR A 86 -9.51 -13.04 -6.85
C THR A 86 -10.92 -13.28 -6.28
N ALA A 87 -11.14 -14.25 -5.38
CA ALA A 87 -12.43 -14.39 -4.71
C ALA A 87 -12.60 -13.42 -3.52
N THR A 88 -11.56 -12.66 -3.16
CA THR A 88 -11.66 -11.60 -2.16
C THR A 88 -12.23 -10.34 -2.80
N PHE A 89 -13.32 -9.83 -2.25
CA PHE A 89 -14.00 -8.64 -2.75
C PHE A 89 -13.54 -7.39 -2.02
N VAL A 90 -13.21 -6.36 -2.79
CA VAL A 90 -12.91 -5.02 -2.31
C VAL A 90 -14.01 -4.10 -2.81
N GLN A 91 -14.72 -3.48 -1.88
CA GLN A 91 -15.61 -2.36 -2.14
C GLN A 91 -14.89 -1.09 -1.72
N THR A 92 -14.72 -0.13 -2.63
CA THR A 92 -14.09 1.15 -2.31
C THR A 92 -15.06 2.09 -1.61
N GLY A 93 -16.35 2.02 -1.97
CA GLY A 93 -17.37 2.89 -1.40
C GLY A 93 -17.51 4.19 -2.20
N ALA A 94 -17.91 5.26 -1.51
CA ALA A 94 -18.24 6.53 -2.15
C ALA A 94 -17.14 7.56 -1.88
N GLY A 95 -16.43 7.99 -2.91
CA GLY A 95 -15.37 8.99 -2.77
C GLY A 95 -14.43 8.92 -3.96
N GLN A 96 -13.30 9.62 -3.87
CA GLN A 96 -12.17 9.40 -4.77
C GLN A 96 -11.20 8.45 -4.08
N ASP A 97 -11.35 7.16 -4.35
CA ASP A 97 -10.63 6.13 -3.61
C ASP A 97 -9.35 5.74 -4.31
N LYS A 98 -8.35 5.36 -3.52
CA LYS A 98 -7.04 4.95 -4.00
C LYS A 98 -6.73 3.54 -3.55
N ILE A 99 -6.60 2.65 -4.53
CA ILE A 99 -6.21 1.26 -4.33
C ILE A 99 -4.70 1.13 -4.54
N ILE A 100 -3.97 0.79 -3.48
CA ILE A 100 -2.49 0.74 -3.49
C ILE A 100 -2.03 -0.71 -3.45
N VAL A 101 -1.66 -1.25 -4.61
CA VAL A 101 -1.17 -2.63 -4.72
C VAL A 101 0.32 -2.71 -4.45
N GLY A 102 0.78 -3.80 -3.82
CA GLY A 102 2.19 -3.98 -3.51
C GLY A 102 2.50 -5.39 -3.05
N SER A 103 3.79 -5.74 -3.06
CA SER A 103 4.24 -7.07 -2.62
C SER A 103 4.23 -7.22 -1.10
N TYR A 104 4.55 -6.13 -0.38
CA TYR A 104 4.58 -6.06 1.08
C TYR A 104 5.34 -7.24 1.73
N GLY A 105 6.48 -7.61 1.13
CA GLY A 105 7.34 -8.70 1.60
C GLY A 105 6.95 -10.10 1.10
N ARG A 106 5.99 -10.21 0.18
CA ARG A 106 5.63 -11.46 -0.50
C ARG A 106 6.49 -11.72 -1.73
N THR A 107 6.69 -13.00 -2.01
CA THR A 107 7.43 -13.51 -3.17
C THR A 107 6.53 -14.32 -4.12
N GLU A 108 5.23 -14.37 -3.84
CA GLU A 108 4.21 -15.13 -4.58
C GLU A 108 3.24 -14.17 -5.27
N ASN A 109 2.74 -14.56 -6.45
CA ASN A 109 1.76 -13.75 -7.18
C ASN A 109 0.50 -13.49 -6.34
N LEU A 110 0.06 -12.23 -6.36
CA LEU A 110 -1.06 -11.73 -5.56
C LEU A 110 -2.25 -11.42 -6.45
N ALA A 111 -3.46 -11.44 -5.88
CA ALA A 111 -4.64 -11.01 -6.60
C ALA A 111 -5.78 -10.55 -5.69
N ALA A 112 -6.68 -9.73 -6.24
CA ALA A 112 -7.91 -9.29 -5.61
C ALA A 112 -8.94 -8.89 -6.68
N THR A 113 -10.21 -8.80 -6.28
CA THR A 113 -11.30 -8.27 -7.11
C THR A 113 -11.89 -7.02 -6.47
N VAL A 114 -12.05 -5.96 -7.25
CA VAL A 114 -12.70 -4.72 -6.86
C VAL A 114 -14.07 -4.68 -7.52
N SER A 115 -15.13 -4.53 -6.74
CA SER A 115 -16.51 -4.70 -7.24
C SER A 115 -17.16 -3.42 -7.77
N ASP A 116 -16.71 -2.25 -7.33
CA ASP A 116 -17.35 -0.94 -7.51
C ASP A 116 -16.41 0.16 -8.02
N PHE A 117 -15.27 -0.23 -8.62
CA PHE A 117 -14.29 0.71 -9.14
C PHE A 117 -14.88 1.66 -10.19
N THR A 118 -14.70 2.96 -9.98
CA THR A 118 -15.21 4.01 -10.86
C THR A 118 -14.07 4.74 -11.58
N VAL A 119 -13.95 4.51 -12.89
CA VAL A 119 -12.91 5.15 -13.72
C VAL A 119 -13.04 6.68 -13.71
N GLY A 120 -11.91 7.36 -13.47
CA GLY A 120 -11.84 8.82 -13.38
C GLY A 120 -12.19 9.39 -12.00
N VAL A 121 -12.66 8.54 -11.08
CA VAL A 121 -12.92 8.86 -9.68
C VAL A 121 -11.90 8.13 -8.81
N ASP A 122 -11.89 6.80 -8.91
CA ASP A 122 -10.95 5.93 -8.22
C ASP A 122 -9.65 5.77 -9.00
N LYS A 123 -8.58 5.43 -8.26
CA LYS A 123 -7.24 5.26 -8.82
C LYS A 123 -6.54 4.03 -8.28
N VAL A 124 -5.75 3.40 -9.13
CA VAL A 124 -4.79 2.37 -8.75
C VAL A 124 -3.40 3.00 -8.64
N GLU A 125 -2.70 2.73 -7.56
CA GLU A 125 -1.30 3.10 -7.35
C GLU A 125 -0.48 1.83 -7.08
N VAL A 126 0.77 1.82 -7.53
CA VAL A 126 1.70 0.73 -7.26
C VAL A 126 2.67 1.18 -6.18
N PHE A 127 2.70 0.45 -5.07
CA PHE A 127 3.52 0.80 -3.92
C PHE A 127 4.99 0.91 -4.30
N ASN A 128 5.61 2.02 -3.88
CA ASN A 128 7.03 2.32 -4.12
C ASN A 128 7.44 2.38 -5.61
N GLN A 129 6.47 2.59 -6.52
CA GLN A 129 6.73 2.81 -7.93
C GLN A 129 6.05 4.10 -8.40
N THR A 130 6.71 4.84 -9.27
CA THR A 130 6.11 6.01 -9.93
C THR A 130 5.76 5.63 -11.37
N LEU A 131 4.48 5.42 -11.61
CA LEU A 131 3.95 5.20 -12.95
C LEU A 131 3.80 6.55 -13.67
N THR A 132 4.11 6.53 -14.95
CA THR A 132 4.00 7.66 -15.88
C THR A 132 3.44 7.12 -17.20
N GLN A 133 2.92 8.00 -18.05
CA GLN A 133 2.43 7.60 -19.38
C GLN A 133 3.50 6.84 -20.18
N ALA A 134 4.77 7.20 -20.02
CA ALA A 134 5.89 6.64 -20.77
C ALA A 134 6.30 5.23 -20.31
N ASN A 135 6.09 4.88 -19.04
CA ASN A 135 6.55 3.60 -18.47
C ASN A 135 5.39 2.64 -18.13
N LEU A 136 4.14 3.09 -18.18
CA LEU A 136 2.97 2.28 -17.76
C LEU A 136 2.96 0.88 -18.40
N SER A 137 3.19 0.78 -19.72
CA SER A 137 3.18 -0.50 -20.43
C SER A 137 4.33 -1.44 -20.04
N SER A 138 5.38 -0.93 -19.40
CA SER A 138 6.48 -1.73 -18.87
C SER A 138 6.11 -2.41 -17.54
N PHE A 139 5.12 -1.87 -16.82
CA PHE A 139 4.69 -2.38 -15.51
C PHE A 139 3.30 -3.01 -15.55
N VAL A 140 2.43 -2.58 -16.45
CA VAL A 140 1.02 -2.96 -16.43
C VAL A 140 0.61 -3.55 -17.77
N ARG A 141 0.02 -4.73 -17.71
CA ARG A 141 -0.68 -5.37 -18.83
C ARG A 141 -2.17 -5.41 -18.51
N ALA A 142 -2.95 -4.63 -19.25
CA ALA A 142 -4.39 -4.62 -19.13
C ALA A 142 -5.03 -5.48 -20.23
N SER A 143 -6.12 -6.17 -19.90
CA SER A 143 -6.93 -6.94 -20.84
C SER A 143 -8.38 -6.99 -20.38
N ALA A 144 -9.28 -7.49 -21.24
CA ALA A 144 -10.60 -7.89 -20.79
C ALA A 144 -10.49 -9.01 -19.73
N GLY A 145 -11.42 -9.01 -18.78
CA GLY A 145 -11.61 -10.09 -17.81
C GLY A 145 -12.33 -11.30 -18.42
N ALA A 146 -12.73 -12.23 -17.56
CA ALA A 146 -13.52 -13.39 -17.99
C ALA A 146 -14.94 -12.98 -18.46
N ASN A 147 -15.50 -11.95 -17.82
CA ASN A 147 -16.66 -11.22 -18.32
C ASN A 147 -16.16 -10.05 -19.18
N PRO A 148 -16.74 -9.81 -20.38
CA PRO A 148 -16.40 -8.66 -21.23
C PRO A 148 -16.54 -7.29 -20.55
N ASN A 149 -17.36 -7.20 -19.49
CA ASN A 149 -17.55 -5.97 -18.73
C ASN A 149 -16.53 -5.77 -17.60
N ASP A 150 -15.56 -6.67 -17.46
CA ASP A 150 -14.52 -6.57 -16.45
C ASP A 150 -13.17 -6.23 -17.09
N THR A 151 -12.33 -5.54 -16.33
CA THR A 151 -10.94 -5.25 -16.71
C THR A 151 -10.01 -6.04 -15.82
N ARG A 152 -9.09 -6.79 -16.43
CA ARG A 152 -8.01 -7.47 -15.74
C ARG A 152 -6.73 -6.66 -15.89
N LEU A 153 -6.12 -6.31 -14.77
CA LEU A 153 -4.80 -5.68 -14.70
C LEU A 153 -3.80 -6.69 -14.15
N VAL A 154 -2.71 -6.92 -14.87
CA VAL A 154 -1.54 -7.63 -14.36
C VAL A 154 -0.44 -6.61 -14.17
N ILE A 155 -0.09 -6.35 -12.91
CA ILE A 155 0.82 -5.28 -12.49
C ILE A 155 2.11 -5.93 -11.99
N ASP A 156 3.25 -5.53 -12.54
CA ASP A 156 4.58 -5.94 -12.12
C ASP A 156 4.99 -5.23 -10.83
N LEU A 157 5.32 -6.01 -9.80
CA LEU A 157 5.73 -5.49 -8.50
C LEU A 157 7.26 -5.42 -8.33
N ASP A 158 8.02 -6.08 -9.21
CA ASP A 158 9.49 -6.20 -9.10
C ASP A 158 10.25 -5.01 -9.71
N GLY A 159 9.61 -4.25 -10.61
CA GLY A 159 10.25 -3.14 -11.33
C GLY A 159 9.98 -3.20 -12.83
N ALA A 160 10.59 -2.28 -13.61
CA ALA A 160 10.43 -2.27 -15.07
C ALA A 160 11.21 -3.46 -15.69
N GLY A 161 10.52 -4.53 -16.05
CA GLY A 161 11.13 -5.71 -16.67
C GLY A 161 10.13 -6.86 -16.84
N PRO A 162 10.57 -8.07 -17.26
CA PRO A 162 9.75 -9.27 -17.10
C PRO A 162 9.82 -9.68 -15.63
N GLY A 163 9.17 -8.93 -14.74
CA GLY A 163 9.11 -9.25 -13.33
C GLY A 163 8.51 -10.63 -13.10
N THR A 164 8.92 -11.24 -12.00
CA THR A 164 8.49 -12.57 -11.59
C THR A 164 7.30 -12.50 -10.63
N LEU A 165 7.13 -11.38 -9.96
CA LEU A 165 6.08 -11.09 -9.00
C LEU A 165 5.06 -10.11 -9.57
N THR A 166 3.81 -10.56 -9.65
CA THR A 166 2.71 -9.77 -10.19
C THR A 166 1.54 -9.64 -9.22
N TYR A 167 0.82 -8.52 -9.34
CA TYR A 167 -0.51 -8.34 -8.77
C TYR A 167 -1.55 -8.44 -9.89
N THR A 168 -2.44 -9.43 -9.83
CA THR A 168 -3.61 -9.50 -10.70
C THR A 168 -4.78 -8.81 -10.03
N LEU A 169 -5.16 -7.63 -10.49
CA LEU A 169 -6.33 -6.90 -10.01
C LEU A 169 -7.46 -7.06 -11.02
N MET A 170 -8.60 -7.59 -10.58
CA MET A 170 -9.82 -7.64 -11.38
C MET A 170 -10.71 -6.47 -11.01
N LEU A 171 -11.08 -5.64 -11.98
CA LEU A 171 -12.03 -4.55 -11.80
C LEU A 171 -13.35 -4.97 -12.42
N GLN A 172 -14.36 -5.24 -11.59
CA GLN A 172 -15.68 -5.63 -12.08
C GLN A 172 -16.45 -4.44 -12.61
N ASN A 173 -17.27 -4.68 -13.63
CA ASN A 173 -18.10 -3.65 -14.26
C ASN A 173 -17.30 -2.47 -14.85
N VAL A 174 -15.98 -2.62 -15.01
CA VAL A 174 -15.10 -1.69 -15.72
C VAL A 174 -14.76 -2.31 -17.07
N VAL A 175 -15.38 -1.82 -18.13
CA VAL A 175 -15.13 -2.32 -19.49
C VAL A 175 -13.70 -1.99 -19.92
N TYR A 176 -12.94 -3.01 -20.32
CA TYR A 176 -11.58 -2.81 -20.81
C TYR A 176 -11.55 -1.93 -22.06
N ASN A 177 -10.80 -0.84 -21.99
CA ASN A 177 -10.48 0.00 -23.13
C ASN A 177 -9.00 0.38 -23.05
N ASN A 178 -8.21 -0.08 -24.02
CA ASN A 178 -6.78 0.17 -24.09
C ASN A 178 -6.42 1.67 -24.06
N LEU A 179 -7.28 2.53 -24.60
CA LEU A 179 -7.07 3.98 -24.64
C LEU A 179 -7.18 4.64 -23.25
N ASN A 180 -7.90 4.00 -22.32
CA ASN A 180 -8.22 4.57 -21.01
C ASN A 180 -7.47 3.88 -19.87
N THR A 181 -6.62 2.88 -20.15
CA THR A 181 -5.84 2.17 -19.13
C THR A 181 -5.04 3.13 -18.25
N ALA A 182 -4.47 4.20 -18.84
CA ALA A 182 -3.75 5.23 -18.12
C ALA A 182 -4.60 5.96 -17.05
N SER A 183 -5.88 6.22 -17.36
CA SER A 183 -6.79 6.93 -16.46
C SER A 183 -7.10 6.15 -15.17
N ILE A 184 -7.01 4.81 -15.20
CA ILE A 184 -7.15 3.95 -14.02
C ILE A 184 -6.04 4.25 -13.00
N PHE A 185 -4.85 4.66 -13.48
CA PHE A 185 -3.71 5.03 -12.64
C PHE A 185 -3.63 6.55 -12.41
N GLY A 186 -4.62 7.31 -12.88
CA GLY A 186 -4.64 8.78 -12.79
C GLY A 186 -3.59 9.48 -13.64
N LEU A 187 -3.18 8.85 -14.76
CA LEU A 187 -2.20 9.35 -15.72
C LEU A 187 -2.86 10.01 -16.93
#